data_AF-A0A2V8KXN7-F1
#
_entry.id   AF-A0A2V8KXN7-F1
#
_cell.length_a   1.000
_cell.length_b   1.000
_cell.length_c   1.000
_cell.angle_alpha   90.00
_cell.angle_beta   90.00
_cell.angle_gamma   90.00
#
_symmetry.space_group_name_H-M   'P 1'
#
loop_
_entity.id
_entity.type
_entity.pdbx_description
1 polymer ?
#
loop_
_entity_poly.entity_id
_entity_poly.type
_entity_poly.pdbx_seq_one_letter_code
_entity_poly.pdbx_strand_id
1 'polypeptide(L)'
;MTKSDVLAKLEYFNMVHGVTLRAIGAFSDQELDYRPKPNMRTPREIIFHIYTQELLIEAVRSGTFNAEIASRSNPEDPAVAPEVKALSSVNKL
;
A
#
# COMPACT_ATOMS: atom_id res chain seq x y z
N MET A 1 -18.88 16.43 -16.04
CA MET A 1 -18.81 15.25 -15.14
C MET A 1 -20.07 15.25 -14.30
N THR A 2 -20.89 14.21 -14.44
CA THR A 2 -22.17 14.06 -13.75
C THR A 2 -21.97 13.39 -12.38
N LYS A 3 -22.99 13.45 -11.50
CA LYS A 3 -22.99 12.68 -10.25
C LYS A 3 -22.82 11.18 -10.50
N SER A 4 -23.45 10.66 -11.56
CA SER A 4 -23.36 9.25 -11.96
C SER A 4 -21.92 8.86 -12.31
N ASP A 5 -21.19 9.73 -13.03
CA ASP A 5 -19.79 9.49 -13.41
C ASP A 5 -18.87 9.36 -12.18
N VAL A 6 -19.12 10.18 -11.14
CA VAL A 6 -18.34 10.13 -9.89
C VAL A 6 -18.65 8.85 -9.12
N LEU A 7 -19.93 8.46 -9.02
CA LEU A 7 -20.33 7.24 -8.33
C LEU A 7 -19.74 6.00 -8.99
N ALA A 8 -19.76 5.91 -10.32
CA ALA A 8 -19.16 4.79 -11.05
C ALA A 8 -17.64 4.68 -10.81
N LYS A 9 -16.93 5.82 -10.75
CA LYS A 9 -15.49 5.84 -10.40
C LYS A 9 -15.24 5.37 -8.97
N LEU A 10 -16.06 5.80 -8.01
CA LEU A 10 -15.96 5.37 -6.62
C LEU A 10 -16.24 3.88 -6.46
N GLU A 11 -17.24 3.35 -7.15
CA GLU A 11 -17.56 1.93 -7.16
C GLU A 11 -16.39 1.10 -7.71
N TYR A 12 -15.81 1.52 -8.83
CA TYR A 12 -14.62 0.88 -9.38
C TYR A 12 -13.44 0.90 -8.40
N PHE A 13 -13.20 2.04 -7.74
CA PHE A 13 -12.14 2.16 -6.74
C PHE A 13 -12.34 1.21 -5.56
N ASN A 14 -13.56 1.12 -5.03
CA ASN A 14 -13.91 0.18 -3.96
C ASN A 14 -13.74 -1.28 -4.38
N MET A 15 -14.12 -1.64 -5.60
CA MET A 15 -13.91 -2.97 -6.14
C MET A 15 -12.41 -3.32 -6.20
N VAL A 16 -11.58 -2.42 -6.75
CA VAL A 16 -10.12 -2.62 -6.82
C VAL A 16 -9.53 -2.77 -5.43
N HIS A 17 -9.91 -1.90 -4.48
CA HIS A 17 -9.46 -1.99 -3.10
C HIS A 17 -9.81 -3.35 -2.47
N GLY A 18 -11.05 -3.81 -2.62
CA GLY A 18 -11.46 -5.12 -2.10
C GLY A 18 -10.71 -6.31 -2.72
N VAL A 19 -10.39 -6.25 -4.02
CA VAL A 19 -9.53 -7.26 -4.68
C VAL A 19 -8.12 -7.22 -4.11
N THR A 20 -7.54 -6.03 -3.93
CA THR A 20 -6.21 -5.84 -3.35
C THR A 20 -6.13 -6.46 -1.95
N LEU A 21 -7.10 -6.19 -1.06
CA LEU A 21 -7.11 -6.78 0.28
C LEU A 21 -7.08 -8.32 0.26
N ARG A 22 -7.86 -8.95 -0.63
CA ARG A 22 -7.86 -10.41 -0.79
C ARG A 22 -6.53 -10.94 -1.33
N ALA A 23 -5.93 -10.24 -2.29
CA ALA A 23 -4.63 -10.62 -2.84
C ALA A 23 -3.53 -10.56 -1.77
N ILE A 24 -3.56 -9.53 -0.91
CA ILE A 24 -2.63 -9.40 0.23
C ILE A 24 -2.83 -10.56 1.22
N GLY A 25 -4.08 -10.89 1.57
CA GLY A 25 -4.40 -11.97 2.49
C GLY A 25 -4.07 -13.38 1.98
N ALA A 26 -3.77 -13.53 0.69
CA ALA A 26 -3.39 -14.81 0.09
C ALA A 26 -1.89 -15.15 0.26
N PHE A 27 -1.04 -14.18 0.63
CA PHE A 27 0.38 -14.42 0.86
C PHE A 27 0.64 -14.94 2.29
N SER A 28 1.45 -15.98 2.39
CA SER A 28 2.10 -16.37 3.64
C SER A 28 3.31 -15.49 3.93
N ASP A 29 3.74 -15.45 5.21
CA ASP A 29 4.94 -14.71 5.63
C ASP A 29 6.21 -15.08 4.82
N GLN A 30 6.33 -16.33 4.38
CA GLN A 30 7.48 -16.84 3.61
C GLN A 30 7.49 -16.31 2.17
N GLU A 31 6.33 -16.06 1.59
CA GLU A 31 6.19 -15.59 0.21
C GLU A 31 6.38 -14.08 0.10
N LEU A 32 6.31 -13.35 1.21
CA LEU A 32 6.40 -11.88 1.25
C LEU A 32 7.73 -11.35 0.72
N ASP A 33 8.80 -12.13 0.83
CA ASP A 33 10.15 -11.76 0.38
C ASP A 33 10.49 -12.31 -1.01
N TYR A 34 9.56 -13.03 -1.66
CA TYR A 34 9.78 -13.57 -3.00
C TYR A 34 9.93 -12.44 -4.02
N ARG A 35 10.99 -12.55 -4.84
CA ARG A 35 11.31 -11.57 -5.87
C ARG A 35 11.37 -12.26 -7.25
N PRO A 36 10.31 -12.13 -8.09
CA PRO A 36 10.27 -12.82 -9.38
C PRO A 36 11.39 -12.43 -10.34
N LYS A 37 11.86 -11.17 -10.27
CA LYS A 37 12.98 -10.62 -11.04
C LYS A 37 13.75 -9.61 -10.18
N PRO A 38 15.08 -9.47 -10.34
CA PRO A 38 15.91 -8.60 -9.49
C PRO A 38 15.39 -7.17 -9.28
N ASN A 39 14.76 -6.56 -10.30
CA ASN A 39 14.27 -5.18 -10.25
C ASN A 39 12.76 -5.06 -9.97
N MET A 40 12.08 -6.15 -9.63
CA MET A 40 10.68 -6.11 -9.22
C MET A 40 10.55 -6.00 -7.72
N ARG A 41 9.57 -5.22 -7.26
CA ARG A 41 9.22 -5.17 -5.84
C ARG A 41 8.75 -6.52 -5.34
N THR A 42 9.09 -6.86 -4.10
CA THR A 42 8.53 -8.03 -3.40
C THR A 42 7.06 -7.75 -3.02
N PRO A 43 6.26 -8.80 -2.71
CA PRO A 43 4.93 -8.58 -2.14
C PRO A 43 4.95 -7.69 -0.90
N ARG A 44 5.94 -7.85 -0.01
CA ARG A 44 6.12 -6.99 1.18
C ARG A 44 6.24 -5.51 0.83
N GLU A 45 7.09 -5.19 -0.14
CA GLU A 45 7.33 -3.81 -0.59
C GLU A 45 6.07 -3.22 -1.24
N ILE A 46 5.31 -4.01 -2.02
CA ILE A 46 4.06 -3.57 -2.63
C ILE A 46 2.99 -3.31 -1.57
N ILE A 47 2.83 -4.22 -0.59
CA ILE A 47 1.87 -4.07 0.51
C ILE A 47 2.19 -2.82 1.33
N PHE A 48 3.47 -2.63 1.68
CA PHE A 48 3.92 -1.44 2.40
C PHE A 48 3.58 -0.16 1.62
N HIS A 49 3.87 -0.13 0.31
CA HIS A 49 3.58 1.03 -0.53
C HIS A 49 2.09 1.40 -0.51
N ILE A 50 1.21 0.40 -0.62
CA ILE A 50 -0.25 0.60 -0.66
C ILE A 50 -0.77 1.10 0.69
N TYR A 51 -0.45 0.44 1.80
CA TYR A 51 -1.00 0.82 3.11
C TYR A 51 -0.38 2.09 3.68
N THR A 52 0.88 2.39 3.38
CA THR A 52 1.50 3.61 3.90
C THR A 52 0.81 4.85 3.35
N GLN A 53 0.26 4.82 2.14
CA GLN A 53 -0.52 5.95 1.61
C GLN A 53 -1.77 6.24 2.45
N GLU A 54 -2.41 5.22 3.02
CA GLU A 54 -3.54 5.41 3.94
C GLU A 54 -3.10 6.06 5.26
N LEU A 55 -1.88 5.78 5.74
CA LEU A 55 -1.31 6.40 6.95
C LEU A 55 -0.95 7.88 6.75
N LEU A 56 -0.73 8.32 5.51
CA LEU A 56 -0.46 9.73 5.20
C LEU A 56 -1.71 10.62 5.29
N ILE A 57 -2.89 10.04 5.55
CA ILE A 57 -4.14 10.79 5.65
C ILE A 57 -4.11 11.85 6.77
N GLU A 58 -3.34 11.62 7.84
CA GLU A 58 -3.15 12.60 8.91
C GLU A 58 -2.40 13.84 8.44
N ALA A 59 -1.40 13.67 7.57
CA ALA A 59 -0.68 14.79 6.96
C ALA A 59 -1.57 15.58 6.00
N VAL A 60 -2.46 14.89 5.28
CA VAL A 60 -3.48 15.54 4.44
C VAL A 60 -4.45 16.33 5.30
N ARG A 61 -4.98 15.74 6.39
CA ARG A 61 -5.93 16.40 7.31
C ARG A 61 -5.33 17.61 8.02
N SER A 62 -4.04 17.57 8.34
CA SER A 62 -3.31 18.68 8.97
C SER A 62 -2.78 19.73 7.98
N GLY A 63 -2.96 19.52 6.67
CA GLY A 63 -2.46 20.42 5.64
C GLY A 63 -0.94 20.43 5.47
N THR A 64 -0.24 19.44 6.03
CA THR A 64 1.23 19.33 5.98
C THR A 64 1.72 18.47 4.83
N PHE A 65 0.82 17.79 4.11
CA PHE A 65 1.17 16.88 3.01
C PHE A 65 2.02 17.57 1.94
N ASN A 66 3.22 17.05 1.73
CA ASN A 66 4.20 17.55 0.78
C ASN A 66 4.97 16.37 0.14
N ALA A 67 5.91 16.65 -0.76
CA ALA A 67 6.66 15.61 -1.49
C ALA A 67 7.49 14.70 -0.57
N GLU A 68 8.04 15.24 0.52
CA GLU A 68 8.80 14.49 1.52
C GLU A 68 7.88 13.53 2.30
N ILE A 69 6.69 13.98 2.70
CA ILE A 69 5.72 13.11 3.36
C ILE A 69 5.22 12.04 2.39
N ALA A 70 4.96 12.41 1.13
CA ALA A 70 4.54 11.47 0.09
C ALA A 70 5.60 10.37 -0.15
N SER A 71 6.90 10.71 -0.10
CA SER A 71 8.00 9.76 -0.30
C SER A 71 8.10 8.72 0.82
N ARG A 72 7.50 8.94 1.99
CA ARG A 72 7.44 7.92 3.07
C ARG A 72 6.67 6.66 2.66
N SER A 73 5.86 6.73 1.60
CA SER A 73 5.23 5.54 1.01
C SER A 73 6.13 4.78 0.04
N ASN A 74 7.35 5.25 -0.23
CA ASN A 74 8.29 4.60 -1.13
C ASN A 74 9.10 3.52 -0.38
N PRO A 75 8.90 2.22 -0.67
CA PRO A 75 9.66 1.15 -0.01
C PRO A 75 11.16 1.15 -0.35
N GLU A 76 11.58 1.90 -1.37
CA GLU A 76 13.00 2.03 -1.77
C GLU A 76 13.73 3.12 -0.97
N ASP A 77 13.01 3.94 -0.19
CA ASP A 77 13.63 4.93 0.69
C ASP A 77 14.30 4.23 1.88
N PRO A 78 15.63 4.39 2.10
CA PRO A 78 16.31 3.78 3.24
C PRO A 78 15.72 4.18 4.60
N ALA A 79 15.07 5.34 4.68
CA ALA A 79 14.47 5.85 5.92
C ALA A 79 13.30 4.98 6.42
N VAL A 80 12.65 4.20 5.53
CA VAL A 80 11.49 3.37 5.89
C VAL A 80 11.77 1.86 5.87
N ALA A 81 13.02 1.47 5.67
CA ALA A 81 13.43 0.07 5.64
C ALA A 81 13.05 -0.73 6.91
N PRO A 82 13.16 -0.17 8.14
CA PRO A 82 12.70 -0.84 9.35
C PRO A 82 11.20 -1.17 9.32
N GLU A 83 10.35 -0.24 8.88
CA GLU A 83 8.90 -0.38 8.80
C GLU A 83 8.49 -1.39 7.72
N VAL A 84 9.16 -1.38 6.56
CA VAL A 84 8.96 -2.39 5.52
C VAL A 84 9.25 -3.78 6.07
N LYS A 85 10.35 -3.95 6.82
CA LYS A 85 10.75 -5.23 7.41
C LYS A 85 9.79 -5.70 8.51
N ALA A 86 9.21 -4.78 9.27
CA ALA A 86 8.30 -5.09 10.37
C ALA A 86 6.91 -5.58 9.91
N LEU A 87 6.55 -5.37 8.65
CA LEU A 87 5.29 -5.82 8.09
C LEU A 87 5.18 -7.36 8.16
N SER A 88 4.02 -7.92 8.50
CA SER A 88 3.78 -9.37 8.49
C SER A 88 2.37 -9.68 8.02
N SER A 89 2.14 -10.91 7.55
CA SER A 89 0.79 -11.35 7.25
C SER A 89 -0.05 -11.43 8.53
N VAL A 90 -1.35 -11.13 8.42
CA VAL A 90 -2.30 -11.18 9.54
C VAL A 90 -2.85 -12.58 9.79
N ASN A 91 -2.41 -13.59 9.04
CA ASN A 91 -2.88 -14.98 9.13
C ASN A 91 -2.26 -15.76 10.32
N LYS A 92 -1.79 -15.06 11.36
CA LYS A 92 -1.26 -15.64 12.61
C LYS A 92 -2.23 -15.58 13.79
N LEU A 93 -3.54 -15.54 13.52
CA LEU A 93 -4.59 -15.71 14.52
C LEU A 93 -5.31 -17.04 14.31
#